data_AF-X0PAY6-F1
#
_entry.id   AF-X0PAY6-F1
#
_cell.length_a   1.000
_cell.length_b   1.000
_cell.length_c   1.000
_cell.angle_alpha   90.00
_cell.angle_beta   90.00
_cell.angle_gamma   90.00
#
_symmetry.space_group_name_H-M   'P 1'
#
loop_
_entity.id
_entity.type
_entity.pdbx_description
1 polymer ?
#
loop_
_entity_poly.entity_id
_entity_poly.type
_entity_poly.pdbx_seq_one_letter_code
_entity_poly.pdbx_strand_id
1 'polypeptide(L)'
;MKLSDLILQLQLSFEDYNQAAKKQNADAYYVEDLNGMATVYTSRSKLYFEIPHDLPRLMAHLKKSAQTNECTMGTLADLEKLEKRFVAGQSN
;
A
#
# COMPACT_ATOMS: atom_id res chain seq x y z
N MET A 1 11.93 -6.84 9.93
CA MET A 1 11.25 -7.45 8.76
C MET A 1 12.18 -7.35 7.56
N LYS A 2 12.27 -8.36 6.69
CA LYS A 2 13.08 -8.28 5.47
C LYS A 2 12.33 -7.52 4.37
N LEU A 3 13.05 -6.87 3.46
CA LEU A 3 12.48 -6.10 2.34
C LEU A 3 11.57 -6.95 1.45
N SER A 4 11.98 -8.18 1.12
CA SER A 4 11.18 -9.11 0.32
C SER A 4 9.84 -9.45 0.96
N ASP A 5 9.82 -9.64 2.29
CA ASP A 5 8.59 -9.93 3.04
C ASP A 5 7.65 -8.72 3.06
N LEU A 6 8.22 -7.51 3.17
CA LEU A 6 7.48 -6.26 3.10
C LEU A 6 6.83 -6.07 1.73
N ILE A 7 7.61 -6.24 0.65
CA ILE A 7 7.10 -6.12 -0.73
C ILE A 7 5.95 -7.11 -0.94
N LEU A 8 6.11 -8.36 -0.54
CA LEU A 8 5.05 -9.36 -0.66
C LEU A 8 3.79 -8.97 0.13
N GLN A 9 3.94 -8.53 1.38
CA GLN A 9 2.78 -8.10 2.19
C GLN A 9 2.06 -6.89 1.58
N LEU A 10 2.80 -5.93 1.03
CA LEU A 10 2.22 -4.79 0.33
C LEU A 10 1.49 -5.24 -0.94
N GLN A 11 2.10 -6.10 -1.77
CA GLN A 11 1.47 -6.64 -2.98
C GLN A 11 0.15 -7.35 -2.67
N LEU A 12 0.13 -8.20 -1.63
CA LEU A 12 -1.08 -8.89 -1.17
C LEU A 12 -2.14 -7.90 -0.67
N SER A 13 -1.74 -6.87 0.07
CA SER A 13 -2.67 -5.83 0.57
C SER A 13 -3.39 -5.10 -0.57
N PHE A 14 -2.77 -5.02 -1.75
CA PHE A 14 -3.34 -4.36 -2.93
C PHE A 14 -3.99 -5.30 -3.93
N GLU A 15 -3.94 -6.62 -3.75
CA GLU A 15 -4.42 -7.59 -4.75
C GLU A 15 -5.91 -7.39 -5.07
N ASP A 16 -6.76 -7.47 -4.04
CA ASP A 16 -8.21 -7.30 -4.18
C ASP A 16 -8.58 -5.91 -4.69
N TYR A 17 -7.89 -4.88 -4.17
CA TYR A 17 -8.08 -3.50 -4.62
C TYR A 17 -7.78 -3.36 -6.10
N ASN A 18 -6.66 -3.91 -6.57
CA ASN A 18 -6.24 -3.81 -7.96
C ASN A 18 -7.18 -4.59 -8.90
N GLN A 19 -7.73 -5.72 -8.45
CA GLN A 19 -8.76 -6.43 -9.20
C GLN A 19 -10.02 -5.57 -9.38
N ALA A 20 -10.47 -4.89 -8.33
CA ALA A 20 -11.60 -3.96 -8.40
C ALA A 20 -11.28 -2.72 -9.24
N ALA A 21 -10.10 -2.13 -9.06
CA ALA A 21 -9.65 -0.94 -9.78
C ALA A 21 -9.60 -1.17 -11.30
N LYS A 22 -9.12 -2.35 -11.74
CA LYS A 22 -9.14 -2.75 -13.16
C LYS A 22 -10.56 -2.75 -13.74
N LYS A 23 -11.54 -3.30 -13.01
CA LYS A 23 -12.95 -3.35 -13.46
C LYS A 23 -13.58 -1.96 -13.55
N GLN A 24 -13.20 -1.07 -12.64
CA GLN A 24 -13.75 0.29 -12.52
C GLN A 24 -12.97 1.33 -13.33
N ASN A 25 -11.94 0.92 -14.10
CA ASN A 25 -11.04 1.82 -14.81
C ASN A 25 -10.39 2.87 -13.87
N ALA A 26 -10.18 2.50 -12.61
CA ALA A 26 -9.59 3.33 -11.56
C ALA A 26 -8.05 3.15 -11.51
N ASP A 27 -7.41 3.92 -10.64
CA ASP A 27 -5.97 3.80 -10.43
C ASP A 27 -5.62 2.53 -9.63
N ALA A 28 -4.59 1.81 -10.03
CA ALA A 28 -4.10 0.59 -9.37
C ALA A 28 -2.75 0.85 -8.71
N TYR A 29 -2.42 0.09 -7.65
CA TYR A 29 -1.19 0.24 -6.87
C TYR A 29 -0.26 -0.93 -7.11
N TYR A 30 0.98 -0.65 -7.46
CA TYR A 30 2.02 -1.63 -7.70
C TYR A 30 3.16 -1.43 -6.72
N VAL A 31 3.92 -2.49 -6.47
CA VAL A 31 4.99 -2.49 -5.46
C VAL A 31 6.24 -3.12 -6.02
N GLU A 32 7.37 -2.43 -5.89
CA GLU A 32 8.68 -2.89 -6.39
C GLU A 32 9.77 -2.61 -5.36
N ASP A 33 10.90 -3.29 -5.53
CA ASP A 33 12.16 -2.91 -4.91
C ASP A 33 12.84 -1.85 -5.79
N LEU A 34 12.96 -0.64 -5.28
CA LEU A 34 13.77 0.41 -5.89
C LEU A 34 14.91 0.76 -4.93
N ASN A 35 16.14 0.42 -5.32
CA ASN A 35 17.36 0.72 -4.57
C ASN A 35 17.35 0.22 -3.11
N GLY A 36 16.75 -0.95 -2.85
CA GLY A 36 16.65 -1.52 -1.51
C GLY A 36 15.50 -0.95 -0.68
N MET A 37 14.56 -0.25 -1.31
CA MET A 37 13.35 0.27 -0.67
C MET A 37 12.08 -0.23 -1.34
N ALA A 38 11.09 -0.58 -0.52
CA ALA A 38 9.78 -0.98 -1.01
C ALA A 38 9.04 0.28 -1.47
N THR A 39 8.86 0.41 -2.77
CA THR A 39 8.17 1.55 -3.38
C THR A 39 6.81 1.13 -3.88
N VAL A 40 5.76 1.77 -3.36
CA VAL A 40 4.40 1.65 -3.88
C VAL A 40 4.15 2.78 -4.88
N TYR A 41 3.66 2.45 -6.07
CA TYR A 41 3.36 3.45 -7.09
C TYR A 41 2.00 3.22 -7.76
N THR A 42 1.38 4.29 -8.24
CA THR A 42 0.06 4.25 -8.88
C THR A 42 0.17 4.19 -10.40
N SER A 43 -0.68 3.39 -11.05
CA SER A 43 -0.69 3.15 -12.50
C SER A 43 -0.92 4.37 -13.39
N ARG A 44 -1.76 5.33 -12.95
CA ARG A 44 -2.22 6.48 -13.76
C ARG A 44 -1.72 7.81 -13.19
N SER A 45 -1.87 8.00 -11.89
CA SER A 45 -1.52 9.27 -11.23
C SER A 45 -0.02 9.46 -11.04
N LYS A 46 0.79 8.43 -11.31
CA LYS A 46 2.26 8.42 -11.14
C LYS A 46 2.70 8.93 -9.76
N LEU A 47 1.93 8.60 -8.73
CA LEU A 47 2.31 8.81 -7.33
C LEU A 47 3.26 7.69 -6.91
N TYR A 48 4.20 8.04 -6.03
CA TYR A 48 5.18 7.15 -5.45
C TYR A 48 5.20 7.33 -3.93
N PHE A 49 5.34 6.21 -3.22
CA PHE A 49 5.37 6.12 -1.76
C PHE A 49 6.46 5.15 -1.33
N GLU A 50 7.45 5.63 -0.59
CA GLU A 50 8.56 4.81 -0.07
C GLU A 50 8.21 4.27 1.32
N ILE A 51 8.10 2.95 1.47
CA ILE A 51 7.67 2.30 2.72
C ILE A 51 8.90 1.84 3.51
N PRO A 52 8.98 2.12 4.83
CA PRO A 52 7.89 2.53 5.74
C PRO A 52 7.59 4.03 5.82
N HIS A 53 8.45 4.91 5.29
CA HIS A 53 8.37 6.35 5.54
C HIS A 53 7.04 6.99 5.13
N ASP A 54 6.57 6.69 3.92
CA ASP A 54 5.34 7.25 3.33
C ASP A 54 4.08 6.44 3.67
N LEU A 55 4.16 5.42 4.53
CA LEU A 55 3.00 4.58 4.84
C LEU A 55 1.78 5.39 5.34
N PRO A 56 1.92 6.37 6.26
CA PRO A 56 0.79 7.20 6.68
C PRO A 56 0.20 8.03 5.53
N ARG A 57 1.05 8.51 4.61
CA ARG A 57 0.65 9.30 3.44
C ARG A 57 -0.09 8.44 2.42
N LEU A 58 0.38 7.22 2.18
CA LEU A 58 -0.29 6.21 1.36
C LEU A 58 -1.67 5.87 1.92
N MET A 59 -1.77 5.62 3.23
CA MET A 59 -3.04 5.33 3.90
C MET A 59 -4.01 6.52 3.84
N ALA A 60 -3.53 7.75 4.02
CA ALA A 60 -4.35 8.95 3.87
C ALA A 60 -4.86 9.12 2.42
N HIS A 61 -4.02 8.83 1.43
CA HIS A 61 -4.40 8.85 0.03
C HIS A 61 -5.48 7.81 -0.28
N LEU A 62 -5.32 6.58 0.20
CA LEU A 62 -6.33 5.52 0.09
C LEU A 62 -7.63 5.88 0.78
N LYS A 63 -7.60 6.45 2.00
CA LYS A 63 -8.80 6.92 2.72
C LYS A 63 -9.57 7.98 1.93
N LYS A 64 -8.86 8.87 1.23
CA LYS A 64 -9.50 9.86 0.35
C LYS A 64 -10.13 9.22 -0.89
N SER A 65 -9.48 8.19 -1.45
CA SER A 65 -9.97 7.42 -2.59
C SER A 65 -11.05 6.37 -2.22
N ALA A 66 -11.21 6.06 -0.93
CA ALA A 66 -12.11 5.03 -0.41
C ALA A 66 -13.60 5.37 -0.56
N GLN A 67 -13.95 6.65 -0.79
CA GLN A 67 -15.34 7.08 -0.93
C GLN A 67 -16.06 6.47 -2.15
N THR A 68 -15.33 5.81 -3.05
CA THR A 68 -15.86 5.24 -4.29
C THR A 68 -15.58 3.75 -4.49
N ASN A 69 -14.87 3.07 -3.56
CA ASN A 69 -14.47 1.67 -3.76
C ASN A 69 -14.44 0.86 -2.45
N GLU A 70 -15.34 -0.11 -2.33
CA GLU A 70 -15.56 -0.96 -1.13
C GLU A 70 -14.32 -1.80 -0.75
N CYS A 71 -13.49 -2.17 -1.73
CA CYS A 71 -12.26 -2.93 -1.51
C CYS A 71 -11.16 -2.13 -0.78
N THR A 72 -11.33 -0.81 -0.65
CA THR A 72 -10.35 0.06 0.02
C THR A 72 -10.27 -0.21 1.53
N MET A 73 -11.34 -0.71 2.15
CA MET A 73 -11.34 -1.02 3.59
C MET A 73 -10.42 -2.20 3.93
N GLY A 74 -10.39 -3.25 3.11
CA GLY A 74 -9.50 -4.41 3.31
C GLY A 74 -8.03 -4.02 3.20
N THR A 75 -7.68 -3.31 2.14
CA THR A 75 -6.32 -2.76 1.95
C THR A 75 -5.90 -1.85 3.10
N LEU A 76 -6.78 -0.95 3.57
CA LEU A 76 -6.47 -0.08 4.70
C LEU A 76 -6.20 -0.87 5.98
N ALA A 77 -6.99 -1.90 6.27
CA ALA A 77 -6.80 -2.73 7.46
C ALA A 77 -5.45 -3.49 7.44
N ASP A 78 -5.02 -3.96 6.27
CA ASP A 78 -3.72 -4.63 6.13
C ASP A 78 -2.55 -3.66 6.25
N LEU A 79 -2.68 -2.45 5.70
CA LEU A 79 -1.70 -1.37 5.88
C LEU A 79 -1.61 -0.91 7.34
N GLU A 80 -2.73 -0.85 8.08
CA GLU A 80 -2.74 -0.55 9.51
C GLU A 80 -2.02 -1.63 10.34
N LYS A 81 -2.12 -2.91 9.97
CA LYS A 81 -1.34 -3.99 10.61
C LYS A 81 0.15 -3.83 10.32
N LEU A 82 0.52 -3.45 9.10
CA LEU A 82 1.90 -3.15 8.73
C LEU A 82 2.46 -1.97 9.53
N GLU A 83 1.71 -0.87 9.64
CA GLU A 83 2.09 0.30 10.44
C GLU A 83 2.37 -0.08 11.90
N LYS A 84 1.46 -0.84 12.53
CA LYS A 84 1.63 -1.32 13.90
C LYS A 84 2.89 -2.17 14.07
N ARG A 85 3.24 -3.01 13.08
CA ARG A 85 4.47 -3.82 13.10
C ARG A 85 5.73 -2.97 13.00
N PHE A 86 5.69 -1.89 12.21
CA PHE A 86 6.80 -0.94 12.14
C PHE A 86 7.01 -0.20 13.46
N VAL A 87 5.93 0.33 14.05
CA VAL A 87 5.97 1.03 15.33
C VAL A 87 6.45 0.08 16.45
N ALA A 88 5.91 -1.13 16.53
CA ALA A 88 6.32 -2.13 17.53
C ALA A 88 7.78 -2.59 17.33
N GLY A 89 8.26 -2.64 16.08
CA GLY A 89 9.64 -3.00 15.75
C GLY A 89 10.68 -1.90 16.03
N GLN A 90 10.25 -0.67 16.31
CA GLN A 90 11.14 0.44 16.71
C GLN A 90 11.31 0.56 18.23
N SER A 91 10.53 -0.17 19.02
CA SER A 91 10.58 -0.15 20.49
C SER A 91 11.51 -1.21 21.11
N ASN A 92 12.39 -1.85 20.32
CA ASN A 92 13.37 -2.83 20.78
C ASN A 92 14.79 -2.42 20.37
#